data_AF-A0A183GIN8-F1
#
_entry.id   AF-A0A183GIN8-F1
#
_cell.length_a   1.000
_cell.length_b   1.000
_cell.length_c   1.000
_cell.angle_alpha   90.00
_cell.angle_beta   90.00
_cell.angle_gamma   90.00
#
_symmetry.space_group_name_H-M   'P 1'
#
loop_
_entity.id
_entity.type
_entity.pdbx_description
1 polymer ?
#
loop_
_entity_poly.entity_id
_entity_poly.type
_entity_poly.pdbx_seq_one_letter_code
_entity_poly.pdbx_strand_id
1 'polypeptide(L)'
;MLLVLLALVHAASAAVSSFNYVPLGSNPTLYTPGFEPIMHLDQATFSDTIFAQDHAFLVEFYADWCGHCRAFVPFFREFANLVREWNPVVTVAVINCADAFNAQTCRDNGITHYPMIKYFSRTARTPNQGRLIEAVHSAEAMRETLMRMVANEYSVARYPDWPNLSHLHVDGSTTYGQLWQGIPESADFLAIIFEEYDGVGVQFILDLSSRSRVLGARRALSNSPLVTMLRIVQFPTVALFRRDHQQALYMQRFTNSTYSDLDRIITRDSHQMPFLVPTTTLRPITTTLPPLVDCRRYPDRCREMYYVSETDMLKAMRMALYDEVIRTPGYIQSQDLDGLTDFITLLSNHFPVLSFSNDIRRSKRTTSTILKNSERARLVFIHMREFLEARRSRRAVPVDEYRRQFENVERVYANPFPVNSSWQHCRGTLPTFRFVRAPQISL
;
A
#
# COMPACT_ATOMS: atom_id res chain seq x y z
N MET A 1 22.97 51.28 19.21
CA MET A 1 22.08 50.56 18.28
C MET A 1 22.72 49.22 17.96
N LEU A 2 22.25 48.17 18.64
CA LEU A 2 22.74 46.80 18.51
C LEU A 2 21.92 46.11 17.39
N LEU A 3 22.57 45.66 16.32
CA LEU A 3 21.95 44.85 15.28
C LEU A 3 22.38 43.39 15.49
N VAL A 4 21.50 42.59 16.09
CA VAL A 4 21.63 41.14 16.17
C VAL A 4 20.83 40.54 15.01
N LEU A 5 21.54 40.04 14.01
CA LEU A 5 21.00 39.17 12.96
C LEU A 5 20.69 37.80 13.56
N LEU A 6 19.40 37.53 13.81
CA LEU A 6 18.90 36.18 14.10
C LEU A 6 18.89 35.37 12.80
N ALA A 7 19.92 34.55 12.61
CA ALA A 7 19.88 33.46 11.64
C ALA A 7 18.95 32.37 12.17
N LEU A 8 17.75 32.27 11.60
CA LEU A 8 16.85 31.14 11.79
C LEU A 8 17.45 29.91 11.10
N VAL A 9 18.24 29.14 11.86
CA VAL A 9 18.57 27.77 11.49
C VAL A 9 17.27 26.97 11.55
N HIS A 10 16.65 26.71 10.40
CA HIS A 10 15.61 25.70 10.29
C HIS A 10 16.28 24.34 10.49
N ALA A 11 16.32 23.87 11.74
CA ALA A 11 16.52 22.46 12.00
C ALA A 11 15.30 21.73 11.41
N ALA A 12 15.45 21.18 10.21
CA ALA A 12 14.50 20.22 9.68
C ALA A 12 14.52 19.03 10.66
N SER A 13 13.50 18.93 11.49
CA SER A 13 13.29 17.75 12.32
C SER A 13 13.07 16.59 11.36
N ALA A 14 14.01 15.65 11.32
CA ALA A 14 13.81 14.40 10.61
C ALA A 14 12.56 13.72 11.19
N ALA A 15 11.56 13.47 10.36
CA ALA A 15 10.30 12.87 10.78
C ALA A 15 10.31 11.41 10.35
N VAL A 16 10.73 10.51 11.23
CA VAL A 16 10.71 9.06 10.96
C VAL A 16 9.34 8.50 11.35
N SER A 17 8.72 7.71 10.49
CA SER A 17 7.45 7.05 10.76
C SER A 17 7.61 5.85 11.71
N SER A 18 6.49 5.42 12.28
CA SER A 18 6.37 4.19 13.08
C SER A 18 5.06 3.48 12.76
N PHE A 19 4.89 2.25 13.24
CA PHE A 19 3.64 1.50 13.04
C PHE A 19 2.39 2.22 13.61
N ASN A 20 2.56 3.05 14.65
CA ASN A 20 1.47 3.81 15.26
C ASN A 20 1.33 5.24 14.71
N TYR A 21 2.18 5.63 13.74
CA TYR A 21 2.14 6.95 13.16
C TYR A 21 0.84 7.16 12.37
N VAL A 22 0.18 8.29 12.62
CA VAL A 22 -1.02 8.69 11.89
C VAL A 22 -0.62 9.75 10.85
N PRO A 23 -0.82 9.50 9.55
CA PRO A 23 -0.54 10.47 8.50
C PRO A 23 -1.20 11.82 8.73
N LEU A 24 -0.51 12.90 8.39
CA LEU A 24 -1.01 14.28 8.54
C LEU A 24 -2.03 14.69 7.47
N GLY A 25 -2.16 13.88 6.41
CA GLY A 25 -3.12 14.10 5.33
C GLY A 25 -4.57 14.12 5.81
N SER A 26 -5.43 14.85 5.11
CA SER A 26 -6.86 14.96 5.41
C SER A 26 -7.69 13.79 4.87
N ASN A 27 -7.18 13.06 3.89
CA ASN A 27 -7.89 11.93 3.29
C ASN A 27 -7.88 10.73 4.24
N PRO A 28 -8.95 9.92 4.22
CA PRO A 28 -9.02 8.69 5.00
C PRO A 28 -7.99 7.67 4.52
N THR A 29 -7.53 6.83 5.44
CA THR A 29 -6.64 5.71 5.12
C THR A 29 -7.44 4.43 4.84
N LEU A 30 -6.91 3.55 3.97
CA LEU A 30 -7.48 2.22 3.77
C LEU A 30 -7.05 1.20 4.85
N TYR A 31 -5.92 1.48 5.51
CA TYR A 31 -5.32 0.71 6.59
C TYR A 31 -5.41 1.49 7.91
N THR A 32 -5.28 0.82 9.06
CA THR A 32 -5.44 1.44 10.38
C THR A 32 -4.10 1.49 11.12
N PRO A 33 -3.54 2.69 11.38
CA PRO A 33 -2.29 2.79 12.15
C PRO A 33 -2.34 2.02 13.47
N GLY A 34 -1.30 1.22 13.73
CA GLY A 34 -1.15 0.43 14.94
C GLY A 34 -1.99 -0.86 15.02
N PHE A 35 -2.87 -1.12 14.05
CA PHE A 35 -3.67 -2.35 14.03
C PHE A 35 -3.01 -3.44 13.17
N GLU A 36 -2.69 -3.12 11.92
CA GLU A 36 -1.96 -4.02 11.04
C GLU A 36 -0.44 -3.81 11.19
N PRO A 37 0.41 -4.82 10.90
CA PRO A 37 1.87 -4.67 10.85
C PRO A 37 2.30 -3.94 9.58
N ILE A 38 1.71 -2.77 9.33
CA ILE A 38 1.89 -1.93 8.15
C ILE A 38 2.27 -0.53 8.64
N MET A 39 3.42 -0.03 8.21
CA MET A 39 3.85 1.32 8.53
C MET A 39 3.16 2.33 7.63
N HIS A 40 2.61 3.39 8.22
CA HIS A 40 1.95 4.45 7.46
C HIS A 40 2.93 5.56 7.13
N LEU A 41 2.97 6.00 5.88
CA LEU A 41 3.83 7.08 5.42
C LEU A 41 3.00 8.24 4.88
N ASP A 42 3.61 9.40 4.89
CA ASP A 42 3.14 10.61 4.23
C ASP A 42 4.32 11.43 3.71
N GLN A 43 4.05 12.58 3.09
CA GLN A 43 5.11 13.43 2.54
C GLN A 43 6.13 13.89 3.59
N ALA A 44 5.71 14.09 4.85
CA ALA A 44 6.63 14.49 5.92
C ALA A 44 7.60 13.37 6.30
N THR A 45 7.13 12.12 6.28
CA THR A 45 7.89 10.98 6.82
C THR A 45 8.59 10.12 5.79
N PHE A 46 8.16 10.15 4.53
CA PHE A 46 8.60 9.18 3.51
C PHE A 46 10.12 9.14 3.33
N SER A 47 10.77 10.28 3.08
CA SER A 47 12.20 10.32 2.75
C SER A 47 13.06 9.80 3.90
N ASP A 48 12.81 10.31 5.11
CA ASP A 48 13.60 10.00 6.31
C ASP A 48 13.35 8.58 6.82
N THR A 49 12.25 7.95 6.41
CA THR A 49 11.90 6.58 6.77
C THR A 49 12.38 5.56 5.74
N ILE A 50 12.40 5.90 4.45
CA ILE A 50 12.67 4.94 3.37
C ILE A 50 14.12 4.97 2.90
N PHE A 51 14.76 6.14 2.89
CA PHE A 51 16.07 6.30 2.28
C PHE A 51 17.21 6.20 3.29
N ALA A 52 18.31 5.59 2.86
CA ALA A 52 19.55 5.43 3.64
C ALA A 52 19.34 4.76 5.01
N GLN A 53 18.53 3.71 5.04
CA GLN A 53 18.14 3.01 6.27
C GLN A 53 19.05 1.81 6.56
N ASP A 54 18.82 1.17 7.70
CA ASP A 54 19.46 -0.09 8.09
C ASP A 54 18.70 -1.34 7.59
N HIS A 55 17.52 -1.15 7.00
CA HIS A 55 16.68 -2.23 6.49
C HIS A 55 15.97 -1.85 5.18
N ALA A 56 15.39 -2.85 4.52
CA ALA A 56 14.64 -2.65 3.28
C ALA A 56 13.17 -2.29 3.55
N PHE A 57 12.51 -1.72 2.55
CA PHE A 57 11.08 -1.40 2.62
C PHE A 57 10.32 -1.90 1.40
N LEU A 58 9.12 -2.41 1.63
CA LEU A 58 8.12 -2.63 0.59
C LEU A 58 6.99 -1.62 0.78
N VAL A 59 6.79 -0.72 -0.18
CA VAL A 59 5.81 0.37 -0.07
C VAL A 59 4.70 0.20 -1.09
N GLU A 60 3.45 0.13 -0.63
CA GLU A 60 2.27 0.28 -1.48
C GLU A 60 1.87 1.76 -1.59
N PHE A 61 1.80 2.25 -2.82
CA PHE A 61 1.25 3.54 -3.17
C PHE A 61 -0.19 3.31 -3.65
N TYR A 62 -1.16 3.81 -2.88
CA TYR A 62 -2.58 3.60 -3.15
C TYR A 62 -3.36 4.92 -3.23
N ALA A 63 -4.63 4.83 -3.62
CA ALA A 63 -5.59 5.92 -3.54
C ALA A 63 -6.86 5.44 -2.82
N ASP A 64 -7.32 6.17 -1.81
CA ASP A 64 -8.44 5.74 -0.96
C ASP A 64 -9.78 5.58 -1.71
N TRP A 65 -9.96 6.31 -2.81
CA TRP A 65 -11.13 6.20 -3.69
C TRP A 65 -11.01 5.11 -4.77
N CYS A 66 -9.84 4.49 -4.94
CA CYS A 66 -9.61 3.52 -6.01
C CYS A 66 -10.25 2.16 -5.70
N GLY A 67 -11.12 1.68 -6.60
CA GLY A 67 -11.79 0.40 -6.45
C GLY A 67 -10.84 -0.80 -6.39
N HIS A 68 -9.77 -0.80 -7.19
CA HIS A 68 -8.77 -1.86 -7.18
C HIS A 68 -7.96 -1.86 -5.87
N CYS A 69 -7.52 -0.69 -5.38
CA CYS A 69 -6.85 -0.59 -4.07
C CYS A 69 -7.71 -1.16 -2.96
N ARG A 70 -8.99 -0.81 -2.94
CA ARG A 70 -9.93 -1.30 -1.90
C ARG A 70 -10.15 -2.81 -1.97
N ALA A 71 -10.20 -3.39 -3.17
CA ALA A 71 -10.26 -4.84 -3.36
C ALA A 71 -8.94 -5.53 -2.97
N PHE A 72 -7.82 -4.82 -3.04
CA PHE A 72 -6.48 -5.31 -2.73
C PHE A 72 -6.17 -5.33 -1.23
N VAL A 73 -6.73 -4.39 -0.44
CA VAL A 73 -6.58 -4.29 1.03
C VAL A 73 -6.59 -5.64 1.77
N PRO A 74 -7.59 -6.54 1.61
CA PRO A 74 -7.60 -7.80 2.37
C PRO A 74 -6.36 -8.66 2.10
N PHE A 75 -5.91 -8.74 0.85
CA PHE A 75 -4.72 -9.50 0.46
C PHE A 75 -3.44 -8.86 1.01
N PHE A 76 -3.33 -7.53 0.94
CA PHE A 76 -2.16 -6.82 1.45
C PHE A 76 -2.03 -6.91 2.97
N ARG A 77 -3.16 -6.88 3.69
CA ARG A 77 -3.21 -7.12 5.15
C ARG A 77 -2.76 -8.53 5.51
N GLU A 78 -3.28 -9.54 4.81
CA GLU A 78 -2.89 -10.92 5.03
C GLU A 78 -1.39 -11.12 4.77
N PHE A 79 -0.90 -10.60 3.65
CA PHE A 79 0.52 -10.58 3.33
C PHE A 79 1.37 -9.91 4.41
N ALA A 80 1.00 -8.71 4.86
CA ALA A 80 1.75 -8.00 5.90
C ALA A 80 1.81 -8.81 7.20
N ASN A 81 0.73 -9.53 7.55
CA ASN A 81 0.73 -10.46 8.68
C ASN A 81 1.64 -11.68 8.47
N LEU A 82 1.74 -12.20 7.24
CA LEU A 82 2.64 -13.32 6.94
C LEU A 82 4.13 -12.93 7.06
N VAL A 83 4.48 -11.67 6.83
CA VAL A 83 5.88 -11.20 6.83
C VAL A 83 6.24 -10.32 8.04
N ARG A 84 5.36 -10.21 9.03
CA ARG A 84 5.59 -9.35 10.22
C ARG A 84 6.89 -9.65 10.96
N GLU A 85 7.30 -10.92 11.01
CA GLU A 85 8.50 -11.37 11.72
C GLU A 85 9.78 -11.18 10.88
N TRP A 86 9.68 -10.61 9.67
CA TRP A 86 10.82 -10.29 8.81
C TRP A 86 11.46 -8.96 9.18
N ASN A 87 10.86 -8.18 10.09
CA ASN A 87 11.51 -7.05 10.73
C ASN A 87 12.60 -7.57 11.70
N PRO A 88 13.85 -7.03 11.65
CA PRO A 88 14.27 -5.78 11.00
C PRO A 88 14.93 -5.94 9.62
N VAL A 89 14.75 -7.04 8.90
CA VAL A 89 15.33 -7.19 7.54
C VAL A 89 14.55 -6.35 6.52
N VAL A 90 13.22 -6.42 6.57
CA VAL A 90 12.35 -5.66 5.67
C VAL A 90 11.05 -5.27 6.36
N THR A 91 10.58 -4.05 6.09
CA THR A 91 9.35 -3.47 6.65
C THR A 91 8.33 -3.20 5.55
N VAL A 92 7.05 -3.54 5.79
CA VAL A 92 5.94 -3.24 4.89
C VAL A 92 5.34 -1.88 5.25
N ALA A 93 5.11 -1.04 4.25
CA ALA A 93 4.57 0.30 4.43
C ALA A 93 3.56 0.71 3.34
N VAL A 94 2.78 1.76 3.60
CA VAL A 94 1.75 2.29 2.70
C VAL A 94 1.75 3.82 2.67
N ILE A 95 1.39 4.40 1.52
CA ILE A 95 1.16 5.84 1.38
C ILE A 95 -0.08 6.12 0.52
N ASN A 96 -0.94 7.02 0.99
CA ASN A 96 -2.14 7.43 0.25
C ASN A 96 -1.83 8.59 -0.72
N CYS A 97 -1.66 8.29 -1.99
CA CYS A 97 -1.39 9.27 -3.05
C CYS A 97 -2.61 10.08 -3.50
N ALA A 98 -3.82 9.74 -3.05
CA ALA A 98 -5.00 10.55 -3.31
C ALA A 98 -5.03 11.81 -2.44
N ASP A 99 -4.27 11.85 -1.35
CA ASP A 99 -4.14 13.04 -0.52
C ASP A 99 -3.25 14.08 -1.24
N ALA A 100 -3.73 15.32 -1.34
CA ALA A 100 -2.98 16.42 -1.93
C ALA A 100 -1.64 16.65 -1.19
N PHE A 101 -1.60 16.38 0.12
CA PHE A 101 -0.39 16.44 0.93
C PHE A 101 0.70 15.47 0.48
N ASN A 102 0.33 14.33 -0.13
CA ASN A 102 1.28 13.30 -0.58
C ASN A 102 1.61 13.40 -2.08
N ALA A 103 1.00 14.36 -2.78
CA ALA A 103 1.04 14.40 -4.23
C ALA A 103 2.46 14.58 -4.80
N GLN A 104 3.34 15.33 -4.12
CA GLN A 104 4.72 15.50 -4.57
C GLN A 104 5.52 14.20 -4.41
N THR A 105 5.47 13.58 -3.22
CA THR A 105 6.13 12.29 -2.97
C THR A 105 5.71 11.21 -3.96
N CYS A 106 4.42 11.12 -4.30
CA CYS A 106 3.95 10.15 -5.29
C CYS A 106 4.40 10.48 -6.72
N ARG A 107 4.47 11.76 -7.10
CA ARG A 107 5.05 12.17 -8.39
C ARG A 107 6.54 11.83 -8.47
N ASP A 108 7.30 12.15 -7.43
CA ASP A 108 8.75 11.89 -7.38
C ASP A 108 9.07 10.39 -7.43
N ASN A 109 8.19 9.56 -6.88
CA ASN A 109 8.28 8.10 -6.97
C ASN A 109 7.77 7.52 -8.30
N GLY A 110 7.33 8.35 -9.25
CA GLY A 110 6.87 7.91 -10.56
C GLY A 110 5.58 7.09 -10.52
N ILE A 111 4.69 7.37 -9.55
CA ILE A 111 3.45 6.62 -9.39
C ILE A 111 2.41 7.10 -10.41
N THR A 112 2.04 6.22 -11.35
CA THR A 112 1.13 6.54 -12.46
C THR A 112 -0.23 5.86 -12.36
N HIS A 113 -0.36 4.81 -11.56
CA HIS A 113 -1.59 4.05 -11.36
C HIS A 113 -1.60 3.43 -9.96
N TYR A 114 -2.77 2.93 -9.54
CA TYR A 114 -2.95 2.39 -8.19
C TYR A 114 -3.67 1.03 -8.21
N PRO A 115 -3.31 0.11 -7.29
CA PRO A 115 -2.14 0.19 -6.42
C PRO A 115 -0.83 0.01 -7.22
N MET A 116 0.24 0.64 -6.76
CA MET A 116 1.60 0.39 -7.26
C MET A 116 2.50 0.05 -6.09
N ILE A 117 3.33 -0.99 -6.21
CA ILE A 117 4.19 -1.45 -5.11
C ILE A 117 5.65 -1.28 -5.51
N LYS A 118 6.46 -0.67 -4.65
CA LYS A 118 7.91 -0.54 -4.86
C LYS A 118 8.69 -1.12 -3.69
N TYR A 119 9.73 -1.90 -4.00
CA TYR A 119 10.73 -2.35 -3.05
C TYR A 119 11.94 -1.40 -3.06
N PHE A 120 12.25 -0.85 -1.90
CA PHE A 120 13.43 -0.04 -1.66
C PHE A 120 14.44 -0.89 -0.90
N SER A 121 15.58 -1.14 -1.54
CA SER A 121 16.70 -1.80 -0.87
C SER A 121 17.21 -0.94 0.29
N ARG A 122 17.94 -1.54 1.23
CA ARG A 122 18.56 -0.81 2.35
C ARG A 122 19.39 0.39 1.87
N THR A 123 20.06 0.21 0.74
CA THR A 123 20.95 1.22 0.12
C THR A 123 20.22 2.25 -0.74
N ALA A 124 18.90 2.19 -0.87
CA ALA A 124 18.13 3.17 -1.63
C ALA A 124 18.28 4.57 -1.01
N ARG A 125 18.60 5.56 -1.83
CA ARG A 125 18.75 6.97 -1.46
C ARG A 125 17.81 7.89 -2.22
N THR A 126 17.18 7.38 -3.27
CA THR A 126 16.35 8.17 -4.19
C THR A 126 15.11 7.39 -4.63
N PRO A 127 14.02 8.09 -5.02
CA PRO A 127 12.79 7.46 -5.50
C PRO A 127 12.97 6.49 -6.69
N ASN A 128 13.95 6.77 -7.56
CA ASN A 128 14.25 5.99 -8.76
C ASN A 128 14.93 4.64 -8.47
N GLN A 129 15.47 4.46 -7.27
CA GLN A 129 16.05 3.19 -6.85
C GLN A 129 15.00 2.20 -6.30
N GLY A 130 13.74 2.63 -6.14
CA GLY A 130 12.63 1.74 -5.82
C GLY A 130 12.30 0.83 -7.01
N ARG A 131 12.38 -0.48 -6.80
CA ARG A 131 12.08 -1.51 -7.80
C ARG A 131 10.59 -1.82 -7.81
N LEU A 132 9.94 -1.73 -8.97
CA LEU A 132 8.52 -2.07 -9.12
C LEU A 132 8.28 -3.55 -8.85
N ILE A 133 7.21 -3.85 -8.13
CA ILE A 133 6.67 -5.19 -7.90
C ILE A 133 5.22 -5.21 -8.37
N GLU A 134 4.81 -6.33 -8.94
CA GLU A 134 3.43 -6.56 -9.36
C GLU A 134 2.50 -6.68 -8.15
N ALA A 135 1.38 -5.96 -8.17
CA ALA A 135 0.33 -6.06 -7.17
C ALA A 135 -0.55 -7.28 -7.45
N VAL A 136 -0.19 -8.44 -6.89
CA VAL A 136 -0.90 -9.71 -7.07
C VAL A 136 -1.92 -9.92 -5.95
N HIS A 137 -3.15 -10.29 -6.29
CA HIS A 137 -4.21 -10.63 -5.32
C HIS A 137 -4.00 -12.02 -4.67
N SER A 138 -2.80 -12.26 -4.11
CA SER A 138 -2.45 -13.44 -3.32
C SER A 138 -1.35 -13.06 -2.33
N ALA A 139 -1.62 -13.30 -1.04
CA ALA A 139 -0.67 -12.99 0.02
C ALA A 139 0.61 -13.81 -0.09
N GLU A 140 0.49 -15.08 -0.48
CA GLU A 140 1.59 -16.02 -0.67
C GLU A 140 2.48 -15.63 -1.84
N ALA A 141 1.89 -15.25 -2.98
CA ALA A 141 2.64 -14.81 -4.15
C ALA A 141 3.43 -13.52 -3.88
N MET A 142 2.84 -12.58 -3.12
CA MET A 142 3.55 -11.38 -2.68
C MET A 142 4.66 -11.70 -1.69
N ARG A 143 4.43 -12.60 -0.74
CA ARG A 143 5.47 -13.09 0.19
C ARG A 143 6.64 -13.70 -0.58
N GLU A 144 6.37 -14.57 -1.54
CA GLU A 144 7.41 -15.18 -2.37
C GLU A 144 8.19 -14.12 -3.17
N THR A 145 7.49 -13.13 -3.73
CA THR A 145 8.14 -12.03 -4.46
C THR A 145 9.03 -11.20 -3.55
N LEU A 146 8.56 -10.84 -2.35
CA LEU A 146 9.36 -10.12 -1.37
C LEU A 146 10.57 -10.94 -0.92
N MET A 147 10.40 -12.23 -0.65
CA MET A 147 11.49 -13.15 -0.31
C MET A 147 12.59 -13.12 -1.37
N ARG A 148 12.21 -13.21 -2.65
CA ARG A 148 13.17 -13.17 -3.77
C ARG A 148 13.91 -11.84 -3.85
N MET A 149 13.23 -10.72 -3.60
CA MET A 149 13.88 -9.40 -3.57
C MET A 149 14.92 -9.30 -2.45
N VAL A 150 14.56 -9.72 -1.24
CA VAL A 150 15.47 -9.75 -0.08
C VAL A 150 16.66 -10.69 -0.32
N ALA A 151 16.41 -11.90 -0.84
CA ALA A 151 17.47 -12.85 -1.17
C ALA A 151 18.43 -12.32 -2.24
N ASN A 152 17.90 -11.63 -3.25
CA ASN A 152 18.70 -11.00 -4.29
C ASN A 152 19.53 -9.81 -3.78
N GLU A 153 19.00 -9.00 -2.87
CA GLU A 153 19.80 -7.96 -2.22
C GLU A 153 20.92 -8.56 -1.38
N TYR A 154 20.59 -9.58 -0.58
CA TYR A 154 21.57 -10.27 0.27
C TYR A 154 22.70 -10.91 -0.55
N SER A 155 22.40 -11.51 -1.72
CA SER A 155 23.41 -12.18 -2.54
C SER A 155 24.51 -11.23 -3.02
N VAL A 156 24.19 -9.95 -3.18
CA VAL A 156 25.10 -8.88 -3.61
C VAL A 156 25.78 -8.21 -2.41
N ALA A 157 24.99 -7.79 -1.41
CA ALA A 157 25.48 -6.89 -0.36
C ALA A 157 26.01 -7.59 0.90
N ARG A 158 25.42 -8.75 1.26
CA ARG A 158 25.78 -9.56 2.45
C ARG A 158 25.99 -8.72 3.73
N TYR A 159 24.99 -7.93 4.11
CA TYR A 159 25.11 -7.06 5.28
C TYR A 159 25.40 -7.86 6.56
N PRO A 160 26.38 -7.47 7.39
CA PRO A 160 26.77 -8.24 8.57
C PRO A 160 25.70 -8.38 9.66
N ASP A 161 24.78 -7.42 9.71
CA ASP A 161 23.65 -7.33 10.64
C ASP A 161 22.38 -8.02 10.12
N TRP A 162 22.38 -8.51 8.89
CA TRP A 162 21.31 -9.35 8.36
C TRP A 162 21.54 -10.83 8.71
N PRO A 163 20.47 -11.63 8.83
CA PRO A 163 20.62 -13.06 9.01
C PRO A 163 21.32 -13.68 7.78
N ASN A 164 22.18 -14.67 8.02
CA ASN A 164 22.91 -15.33 6.94
C ASN A 164 21.97 -16.24 6.13
N LEU A 165 21.57 -15.79 4.94
CA LEU A 165 20.66 -16.53 4.04
C LEU A 165 21.39 -17.57 3.17
N SER A 166 22.71 -17.71 3.29
CA SER A 166 23.48 -18.70 2.54
C SER A 166 23.39 -20.09 3.17
N HIS A 167 23.56 -21.13 2.36
CA HIS A 167 23.67 -22.49 2.86
C HIS A 167 24.90 -22.65 3.74
N LEU A 168 24.73 -23.43 4.79
CA LEU A 168 25.80 -23.86 5.67
C LEU A 168 26.71 -24.83 4.93
N HIS A 169 27.97 -24.45 4.75
CA HIS A 169 29.00 -25.31 4.22
C HIS A 169 29.68 -26.05 5.37
N VAL A 170 29.71 -27.37 5.31
CA VAL A 170 30.29 -28.25 6.33
C VAL A 170 31.24 -29.22 5.62
N ASP A 171 32.42 -29.38 6.19
CA ASP A 171 33.44 -30.33 5.78
C ASP A 171 33.84 -31.26 6.95
N GLY A 172 34.76 -32.20 6.70
CA GLY A 172 35.23 -33.16 7.71
C GLY A 172 35.98 -32.55 8.90
N SER A 173 36.33 -31.26 8.85
CA SER A 173 36.99 -30.52 9.93
C SER A 173 36.05 -29.58 10.69
N THR A 174 34.81 -29.43 10.22
CA THR A 174 33.87 -28.47 10.78
C THR A 174 33.43 -28.90 12.17
N THR A 175 33.74 -28.06 13.16
CA THR A 175 33.38 -28.25 14.56
C THR A 175 31.94 -27.82 14.85
N TYR A 176 31.35 -28.34 15.93
CA TYR A 176 30.03 -27.92 16.38
C TYR A 176 29.93 -26.40 16.59
N GLY A 177 30.97 -25.77 17.14
CA GLY A 177 31.01 -24.33 17.35
C GLY A 177 30.92 -23.51 16.06
N GLN A 178 31.46 -24.02 14.95
CA GLN A 178 31.38 -23.35 13.64
C GLN A 178 29.97 -23.33 13.04
N LEU A 179 29.06 -24.21 13.47
CA LEU A 179 27.64 -24.17 13.08
C LEU A 179 26.96 -22.87 13.55
N TRP A 180 27.49 -22.25 14.62
CA TRP A 180 26.97 -21.05 15.25
C TRP A 180 27.59 -19.76 14.68
N GLN A 181 28.44 -19.84 13.66
CA GLN A 181 29.10 -18.67 13.08
C GLN A 181 28.07 -17.67 12.51
N GLY A 182 28.12 -16.42 12.98
CA GLY A 182 27.19 -15.36 12.61
C GLY A 182 25.87 -15.37 13.39
N ILE A 183 25.69 -16.29 14.34
CA ILE A 183 24.57 -16.27 15.29
C ILE A 183 25.00 -15.53 16.55
N PRO A 184 24.20 -14.58 17.08
CA PRO A 184 24.52 -13.86 18.31
C PRO A 184 24.87 -14.79 19.47
N GLU A 185 25.83 -14.42 20.31
CA GLU A 185 26.21 -15.21 21.49
C GLU A 185 25.06 -15.37 22.49
N SER A 186 24.11 -14.43 22.51
CA SER A 186 22.92 -14.49 23.35
C SER A 186 21.92 -15.58 22.95
N ALA A 187 22.01 -16.11 21.72
CA ALA A 187 21.06 -17.10 21.24
C ALA A 187 21.47 -18.49 21.73
N ASP A 188 20.66 -19.08 22.61
CA ASP A 188 20.89 -20.41 23.16
C ASP A 188 20.53 -21.52 22.19
N PHE A 189 19.70 -21.22 21.19
CA PHE A 189 19.16 -22.18 20.24
C PHE A 189 19.59 -21.89 18.80
N LEU A 190 19.76 -22.96 18.02
CA LEU A 190 20.02 -22.91 16.58
C LEU A 190 19.07 -23.87 15.88
N ALA A 191 18.20 -23.35 15.02
CA ALA A 191 17.41 -24.15 14.10
C ALA A 191 18.08 -24.20 12.72
N ILE A 192 18.26 -25.42 12.20
CA ILE A 192 18.79 -25.67 10.86
C ILE A 192 17.70 -26.34 10.03
N ILE A 193 17.31 -25.70 8.94
CA ILE A 193 16.44 -26.32 7.92
C ILE A 193 17.28 -27.00 6.84
N PHE A 194 17.01 -28.28 6.61
CA PHE A 194 17.60 -29.09 5.57
C PHE A 194 16.62 -29.19 4.40
N GLU A 195 17.06 -28.87 3.19
CA GLU A 195 16.23 -28.85 1.98
C GLU A 195 17.00 -29.33 0.75
N GLU A 196 16.28 -29.79 -0.28
CA GLU A 196 16.91 -30.30 -1.51
C GLU A 196 17.37 -29.19 -2.45
N TYR A 197 16.56 -28.12 -2.54
CA TYR A 197 16.78 -26.97 -3.41
C TYR A 197 16.42 -25.70 -2.66
N ASP A 198 16.68 -24.53 -3.25
CA ASP A 198 16.22 -23.25 -2.74
C ASP A 198 14.68 -23.15 -2.77
N GLY A 199 14.02 -23.73 -1.76
CA GLY A 199 12.57 -23.80 -1.66
C GLY A 199 12.03 -22.97 -0.51
N VAL A 200 12.41 -23.31 0.72
CA VAL A 200 11.77 -22.77 1.93
C VAL A 200 12.77 -22.18 2.93
N GLY A 201 14.07 -22.43 2.77
CA GLY A 201 15.06 -22.05 3.78
C GLY A 201 15.26 -20.54 3.95
N VAL A 202 15.13 -19.74 2.89
CA VAL A 202 15.15 -18.26 3.03
C VAL A 202 13.93 -17.80 3.82
N GLN A 203 12.74 -18.27 3.47
CA GLN A 203 11.51 -17.94 4.20
C GLN A 203 11.63 -18.34 5.67
N PHE A 204 12.13 -19.55 5.95
CA PHE A 204 12.34 -20.05 7.30
C PHE A 204 13.26 -19.14 8.13
N ILE A 205 14.36 -18.68 7.56
CA ILE A 205 15.29 -17.78 8.26
C ILE A 205 14.64 -16.41 8.51
N LEU A 206 13.91 -15.87 7.54
CA LEU A 206 13.23 -14.58 7.68
C LEU A 206 12.08 -14.64 8.70
N ASP A 207 11.31 -15.72 8.74
CA ASP A 207 10.22 -15.97 9.72
C ASP A 207 10.74 -16.06 11.18
N LEU A 208 12.05 -16.29 11.35
CA LEU A 208 12.72 -16.34 12.66
C LEU A 208 13.54 -15.08 12.98
N SER A 209 13.59 -14.08 12.08
CA SER A 209 14.55 -12.97 12.17
C SER A 209 14.33 -12.05 13.38
N SER A 210 13.07 -11.81 13.75
CA SER A 210 12.67 -11.04 14.93
C SER A 210 13.13 -11.66 16.27
N ARG A 211 13.43 -12.97 16.27
CA ARG A 211 13.82 -13.76 17.45
C ARG A 211 15.32 -14.10 17.49
N SER A 212 16.12 -13.46 16.64
CA SER A 212 17.56 -13.70 16.49
C SER A 212 18.39 -13.66 17.78
N ARG A 213 17.89 -12.96 18.82
CA ARG A 213 18.54 -12.93 20.15
C ARG A 213 18.44 -14.24 20.93
N VAL A 214 17.40 -15.05 20.69
CA VAL A 214 17.12 -16.31 21.40
C VAL A 214 17.35 -17.52 20.49
N LEU A 215 16.96 -17.41 19.22
CA LEU A 215 16.99 -18.48 18.23
C LEU A 215 17.71 -18.01 16.96
N GLY A 216 18.87 -18.62 16.70
CA GLY A 216 19.53 -18.52 15.41
C GLY A 216 18.87 -19.43 14.37
N ALA A 217 18.89 -19.02 13.11
CA ALA A 217 18.37 -19.81 11.99
C ALA A 217 19.43 -19.97 10.91
N ARG A 218 19.59 -21.20 10.40
CA ARG A 218 20.48 -21.54 9.28
C ARG A 218 19.77 -22.50 8.34
N ARG A 219 20.30 -22.64 7.13
CA ARG A 219 19.83 -23.60 6.14
C ARG A 219 20.97 -24.43 5.58
N ALA A 220 20.72 -25.67 5.20
CA ALA A 220 21.68 -26.59 4.61
C ALA A 220 21.04 -27.38 3.47
N LEU A 221 21.83 -27.69 2.44
CA LEU A 221 21.39 -28.51 1.32
C LEU A 221 21.41 -30.00 1.67
N SER A 222 20.64 -30.79 0.92
CA SER A 222 20.55 -32.25 1.05
C SER A 222 21.89 -32.98 0.87
N ASN A 223 22.87 -32.35 0.20
CA ASN A 223 24.23 -32.87 0.03
C ASN A 223 25.19 -32.50 1.18
N SER A 224 24.73 -31.80 2.21
CA SER A 224 25.55 -31.47 3.38
C SER A 224 25.94 -32.73 4.15
N PRO A 225 27.20 -32.88 4.63
CA PRO A 225 27.60 -33.99 5.49
C PRO A 225 26.74 -34.16 6.75
N LEU A 226 26.13 -33.07 7.24
CA LEU A 226 25.20 -33.10 8.37
C LEU A 226 23.97 -33.98 8.12
N VAL A 227 23.51 -34.10 6.88
CA VAL A 227 22.35 -34.93 6.51
C VAL A 227 22.63 -36.39 6.81
N THR A 228 23.81 -36.89 6.43
CA THR A 228 24.25 -38.26 6.71
C THR A 228 24.46 -38.47 8.21
N MET A 229 25.09 -37.51 8.89
CA MET A 229 25.36 -37.59 10.33
C MET A 229 24.09 -37.64 11.18
N LEU A 230 23.08 -36.83 10.82
CA LEU A 230 21.79 -36.77 11.49
C LEU A 230 20.78 -37.81 10.98
N ARG A 231 21.16 -38.63 9.99
CA ARG A 231 20.32 -39.64 9.35
C ARG A 231 19.00 -39.07 8.80
N ILE A 232 19.07 -37.90 8.18
CA ILE A 232 17.91 -37.24 7.57
C ILE A 232 17.61 -37.93 6.24
N VAL A 233 16.37 -38.42 6.09
CA VAL A 233 15.89 -39.14 4.90
C VAL A 233 14.71 -38.46 4.19
N GLN A 234 14.17 -37.41 4.78
CA GLN A 234 13.03 -36.65 4.24
C GLN A 234 13.37 -35.17 4.24
N PHE A 235 12.86 -34.45 3.25
CA PHE A 235 13.05 -33.01 3.10
C PHE A 235 11.70 -32.31 2.84
N PRO A 236 11.57 -31.02 3.21
CA PRO A 236 12.43 -30.30 4.13
C PRO A 236 12.29 -30.79 5.58
N THR A 237 13.39 -30.83 6.33
CA THR A 237 13.45 -31.24 7.75
C THR A 237 14.11 -30.15 8.58
N VAL A 238 13.55 -29.83 9.75
CA VAL A 238 14.13 -28.87 10.69
C VAL A 238 14.71 -29.61 11.87
N ALA A 239 15.96 -29.30 12.21
CA ALA A 239 16.59 -29.74 13.45
C ALA A 239 16.88 -28.54 14.36
N LEU A 240 16.58 -28.66 15.65
CA LEU A 240 16.86 -27.67 16.69
C LEU A 240 17.99 -28.16 17.58
N PHE A 241 18.98 -27.31 17.79
CA PHE A 241 20.13 -27.56 18.66
C PHE A 241 20.20 -26.53 19.77
N ARG A 242 20.82 -26.91 20.90
CA ARG A 242 21.14 -26.00 22.00
C ARG A 242 22.65 -25.78 22.08
N ARG A 243 23.08 -24.58 22.45
CA ARG A 243 24.49 -24.18 22.35
C ARG A 243 25.45 -25.05 23.18
N ASP A 244 24.99 -25.52 24.32
CA ASP A 244 25.71 -26.41 25.26
C ASP A 244 25.50 -27.90 24.98
N HIS A 245 24.64 -28.28 24.03
CA HIS A 245 24.22 -29.66 23.80
C HIS A 245 24.28 -30.05 22.32
N GLN A 246 25.15 -31.00 21.98
CA GLN A 246 25.40 -31.39 20.58
C GLN A 246 24.28 -32.23 19.95
N GLN A 247 23.39 -32.85 20.73
CA GLN A 247 22.27 -33.61 20.17
C GLN A 247 21.10 -32.68 19.83
N ALA A 248 20.39 -33.02 18.76
CA ALA A 248 19.21 -32.27 18.36
C ALA A 248 18.08 -32.46 19.40
N LEU A 249 17.54 -31.35 19.92
CA LEU A 249 16.38 -31.33 20.81
C LEU A 249 15.06 -31.58 20.07
N TYR A 250 15.03 -31.27 18.77
CA TYR A 250 13.92 -31.49 17.87
C TYR A 250 14.45 -31.81 16.49
N MET A 251 13.82 -32.77 15.82
CA MET A 251 14.11 -33.09 14.43
C MET A 251 12.86 -33.66 13.77
N GLN A 252 12.17 -32.85 12.97
CA GLN A 252 10.94 -33.25 12.27
C GLN A 252 10.81 -32.56 10.91
N ARG A 253 9.92 -33.08 10.08
CA ARG A 253 9.59 -32.49 8.78
C ARG A 253 9.06 -31.06 8.97
N PHE A 254 9.46 -30.15 8.08
CA PHE A 254 8.95 -28.78 8.08
C PHE A 254 7.46 -28.77 7.68
N THR A 255 6.63 -28.21 8.55
CA THR A 255 5.18 -28.07 8.37
C THR A 255 4.69 -26.77 9.00
N ASN A 256 3.40 -26.47 8.87
CA ASN A 256 2.79 -25.30 9.51
C ASN A 256 2.87 -25.32 11.05
N SER A 257 3.09 -26.49 11.68
CA SER A 257 3.24 -26.57 13.14
C SER A 257 4.66 -26.26 13.62
N THR A 258 5.66 -26.27 12.73
CA THR A 258 7.08 -26.23 13.11
C THR A 258 7.40 -25.03 13.99
N TYR A 259 6.92 -23.82 13.65
CA TYR A 259 7.17 -22.63 14.48
C TYR A 259 6.61 -22.77 15.90
N SER A 260 5.38 -23.28 16.03
CA SER A 260 4.76 -23.52 17.34
C SER A 260 5.47 -24.62 18.15
N ASP A 261 6.07 -25.60 17.47
CA ASP A 261 6.82 -26.68 18.11
C ASP A 261 8.17 -26.17 18.62
N LEU A 262 8.87 -25.35 17.83
CA LEU A 262 10.09 -24.66 18.24
C LEU A 262 9.82 -23.76 19.46
N ASP A 263 8.78 -22.93 19.41
CA ASP A 263 8.41 -22.04 20.51
C ASP A 263 8.09 -22.82 21.80
N ARG A 264 7.39 -23.95 21.69
CA ARG A 264 7.08 -24.79 22.85
C ARG A 264 8.33 -25.38 23.50
N ILE A 265 9.34 -25.73 22.71
CA ILE A 265 10.58 -26.32 23.25
C ILE A 265 11.43 -25.23 23.91
N ILE A 266 11.60 -24.09 23.23
CA ILE A 266 12.35 -22.94 23.75
C ILE A 266 11.72 -22.44 25.05
N THR A 267 10.39 -22.30 25.10
CA THR A 267 9.67 -21.83 26.30
C THR A 267 9.70 -22.82 27.45
N ARG A 268 9.69 -24.13 27.18
CA ARG A 268 9.80 -25.16 28.22
C ARG A 268 11.18 -25.18 28.88
N ASP A 269 12.23 -24.92 28.11
CA ASP A 269 13.59 -24.79 28.65
C ASP A 269 13.75 -23.47 29.43
N SER A 270 13.02 -22.41 29.07
CA SER A 270 13.14 -21.08 29.69
C SER A 270 12.30 -20.85 30.95
N HIS A 271 11.33 -21.71 31.28
CA HIS A 271 10.44 -21.48 32.44
C HIS A 271 10.83 -22.27 33.71
N GLN A 272 11.65 -21.63 34.54
CA GLN A 272 11.21 -21.30 35.91
C GLN A 272 10.25 -20.09 35.82
N MET A 273 8.99 -20.34 36.16
CA MET A 273 7.89 -19.40 36.52
C MET A 273 7.21 -18.55 35.42
N PRO A 274 5.90 -18.22 35.62
CA PRO A 274 4.90 -18.12 34.57
C PRO A 274 4.46 -16.67 34.32
N PHE A 275 3.89 -16.40 33.14
CA PHE A 275 3.17 -15.15 32.91
C PHE A 275 1.75 -15.35 32.41
N LEU A 276 0.92 -14.49 32.98
CA LEU A 276 -0.52 -14.35 32.95
C LEU A 276 -1.07 -14.11 31.53
N VAL A 277 -2.18 -14.75 31.23
CA VAL A 277 -3.03 -14.49 30.06
C VAL A 277 -3.89 -13.26 30.35
N PRO A 278 -3.93 -12.22 29.48
CA PRO A 278 -4.97 -11.21 29.55
C PRO A 278 -6.25 -11.76 28.90
N THR A 279 -7.31 -11.82 29.69
CA THR A 279 -8.67 -12.09 29.22
C THR A 279 -9.22 -10.85 28.52
N THR A 280 -9.19 -10.80 27.20
CA THR A 280 -9.97 -9.82 26.43
C THR A 280 -11.43 -10.27 26.35
N THR A 281 -12.29 -9.59 27.10
CA THR A 281 -13.74 -9.67 26.95
C THR A 281 -14.18 -8.89 25.72
N LEU A 282 -14.67 -9.60 24.70
CA LEU A 282 -15.37 -9.00 23.57
C LEU A 282 -16.73 -8.48 24.06
N ARG A 283 -16.98 -7.17 23.94
CA ARG A 283 -18.32 -6.61 24.05
C ARG A 283 -19.08 -6.85 22.74
N PRO A 284 -20.35 -7.29 22.79
CA PRO A 284 -21.18 -7.36 21.60
C PRO A 284 -21.54 -5.95 21.12
N ILE A 285 -21.27 -5.68 19.84
CA ILE A 285 -21.78 -4.49 19.16
C ILE A 285 -23.23 -4.81 18.77
N THR A 286 -24.19 -4.18 19.45
CA THR A 286 -25.58 -4.13 19.01
C THR A 286 -25.68 -3.15 17.84
N THR A 287 -25.60 -3.66 16.61
CA THR A 287 -26.06 -2.92 15.43
C THR A 287 -27.59 -3.01 15.36
N THR A 288 -28.28 -1.98 15.83
CA THR A 288 -29.67 -1.75 15.45
C THR A 288 -29.69 -1.37 13.98
N LEU A 289 -30.07 -2.32 13.11
CA LEU A 289 -30.31 -2.01 11.70
C LEU A 289 -31.44 -0.96 11.61
N PRO A 290 -31.23 0.16 10.91
CA PRO A 290 -32.31 1.10 10.64
C PRO A 290 -33.39 0.41 9.77
N PRO A 291 -34.67 0.81 9.90
CA PRO A 291 -35.76 0.18 9.18
C PRO A 291 -35.56 0.31 7.66
N LEU A 292 -35.72 -0.81 6.94
CA LEU A 292 -35.71 -0.87 5.48
C LEU A 292 -36.79 0.06 4.91
N VAL A 293 -36.36 1.11 4.22
CA VAL A 293 -37.25 2.03 3.51
C VAL A 293 -37.58 1.43 2.14
N ASP A 294 -38.87 1.26 1.84
CA ASP A 294 -39.32 0.90 0.48
C ASP A 294 -39.13 2.09 -0.47
N CYS A 295 -37.98 2.10 -1.13
CA CYS A 295 -37.57 3.18 -2.02
C CYS A 295 -38.37 3.24 -3.33
N ARG A 296 -39.12 2.19 -3.70
CA ARG A 296 -40.04 2.25 -4.85
C ARG A 296 -41.26 3.10 -4.53
N ARG A 297 -41.72 3.09 -3.27
CA ARG A 297 -42.90 3.84 -2.82
C ARG A 297 -42.58 5.25 -2.33
N TYR A 298 -41.34 5.49 -1.87
CA TYR A 298 -40.86 6.78 -1.37
C TYR A 298 -39.49 7.18 -1.96
N PRO A 299 -39.39 7.47 -3.27
CA PRO A 299 -38.12 7.78 -3.94
C PRO A 299 -37.40 9.00 -3.34
N ASP A 300 -38.14 9.99 -2.82
CA ASP A 300 -37.57 11.15 -2.13
C ASP A 300 -36.83 10.82 -0.83
N ARG A 301 -37.14 9.67 -0.20
CA ARG A 301 -36.44 9.17 0.99
C ARG A 301 -35.19 8.35 0.65
N CYS A 302 -34.97 8.04 -0.63
CA CYS A 302 -33.83 7.26 -1.13
C CYS A 302 -33.15 7.99 -2.29
N ARG A 303 -32.96 9.30 -2.16
CA ARG A 303 -32.46 10.17 -3.22
C ARG A 303 -31.13 9.70 -3.83
N GLU A 304 -30.25 9.14 -3.01
CA GLU A 304 -28.94 8.62 -3.41
C GLU A 304 -28.98 7.45 -4.42
N MET A 305 -30.14 6.79 -4.59
CA MET A 305 -30.30 5.69 -5.56
C MET A 305 -31.00 6.10 -6.85
N TYR A 306 -31.85 7.13 -6.81
CA TYR A 306 -32.76 7.47 -7.91
C TYR A 306 -32.49 8.82 -8.56
N TYR A 307 -31.67 9.67 -7.94
CA TYR A 307 -31.37 11.01 -8.43
C TYR A 307 -29.87 11.18 -8.64
N VAL A 308 -29.51 11.99 -9.62
CA VAL A 308 -28.12 12.37 -9.89
C VAL A 308 -27.88 13.76 -9.32
N SER A 309 -26.76 13.94 -8.60
CA SER A 309 -26.36 15.23 -8.05
C SER A 309 -25.52 16.02 -9.07
N GLU A 310 -25.90 17.27 -9.34
CA GLU A 310 -25.09 18.22 -10.11
C GLU A 310 -23.70 18.40 -9.49
N THR A 311 -23.62 18.43 -8.15
CA THR A 311 -22.35 18.58 -7.43
C THR A 311 -21.43 17.39 -7.67
N ASP A 312 -21.96 16.16 -7.57
CA ASP A 312 -21.16 14.96 -7.76
C ASP A 312 -20.67 14.83 -9.21
N MET A 313 -21.54 15.12 -10.17
CA MET A 313 -21.17 15.15 -11.59
C MET A 313 -20.00 16.11 -11.84
N LEU A 314 -20.10 17.33 -11.34
CA LEU A 314 -19.09 18.36 -11.55
C LEU A 314 -17.78 18.04 -10.84
N LYS A 315 -17.83 17.50 -9.62
CA LYS A 315 -16.64 16.99 -8.92
C LYS A 315 -15.94 15.90 -9.73
N ALA A 316 -16.71 14.92 -10.22
CA ALA A 316 -16.16 13.84 -11.04
C ALA A 316 -15.51 14.36 -12.33
N MET A 317 -16.13 15.34 -13.01
CA MET A 317 -15.55 15.94 -14.22
C MET A 317 -14.28 16.72 -13.91
N ARG A 318 -14.23 17.45 -12.81
CA ARG A 318 -13.01 18.17 -12.40
C ARG A 318 -11.87 17.20 -12.09
N MET A 319 -12.16 16.12 -11.36
CA MET A 319 -11.16 15.09 -11.09
C MET A 319 -10.65 14.46 -12.38
N ALA A 320 -11.55 14.06 -13.28
CA ALA A 320 -11.18 13.42 -14.54
C ALA A 320 -10.38 14.35 -15.47
N LEU A 321 -10.74 15.63 -15.57
CA LEU A 321 -10.14 16.56 -16.53
C LEU A 321 -8.96 17.34 -15.97
N TYR A 322 -8.84 17.46 -14.66
CA TYR A 322 -7.76 18.21 -14.03
C TYR A 322 -6.90 17.27 -13.17
N ASP A 323 -7.43 16.73 -12.07
CA ASP A 323 -6.63 16.00 -11.09
C ASP A 323 -5.94 14.75 -11.67
N GLU A 324 -6.60 14.03 -12.58
CA GLU A 324 -6.01 12.87 -13.27
C GLU A 324 -5.09 13.27 -14.42
N VAL A 325 -5.47 14.26 -15.25
CA VAL A 325 -4.66 14.69 -16.41
C VAL A 325 -3.32 15.30 -15.98
N ILE A 326 -3.29 16.06 -14.88
CA ILE A 326 -2.05 16.70 -14.42
C ILE A 326 -1.05 15.72 -13.77
N ARG A 327 -1.42 14.44 -13.61
CA ARG A 327 -0.51 13.38 -13.16
C ARG A 327 0.33 12.81 -14.29
N THR A 328 -0.03 13.07 -15.54
CA THR A 328 0.79 12.69 -16.70
C THR A 328 2.16 13.37 -16.59
N PRO A 329 3.27 12.64 -16.73
CA PRO A 329 4.60 13.23 -16.63
C PRO A 329 4.96 13.99 -17.91
N GLY A 330 5.32 15.27 -17.76
CA GLY A 330 5.85 16.10 -18.84
C GLY A 330 4.81 16.55 -19.88
N TYR A 331 4.40 15.67 -20.78
CA TYR A 331 3.56 15.99 -21.94
C TYR A 331 2.39 15.02 -22.11
N ILE A 332 1.24 15.55 -22.52
CA ILE A 332 0.09 14.79 -23.02
C ILE A 332 0.29 14.61 -24.53
N GLN A 333 0.49 13.37 -24.99
CA GLN A 333 0.87 13.11 -26.38
C GLN A 333 0.11 11.92 -26.98
N SER A 334 0.09 11.85 -28.31
CA SER A 334 -0.43 10.68 -29.05
C SER A 334 -1.83 10.27 -28.61
N GLN A 335 -2.03 8.99 -28.22
CA GLN A 335 -3.32 8.43 -27.83
C GLN A 335 -3.94 9.12 -26.61
N ASP A 336 -3.12 9.59 -25.66
CA ASP A 336 -3.62 10.30 -24.47
C ASP A 336 -4.21 11.67 -24.86
N LEU A 337 -3.57 12.35 -25.83
CA LEU A 337 -4.06 13.63 -26.34
C LEU A 337 -5.33 13.45 -27.15
N ASP A 338 -5.40 12.44 -28.01
CA ASP A 338 -6.60 12.13 -28.79
C ASP A 338 -7.76 11.72 -27.86
N GLY A 339 -7.51 10.82 -26.90
CA GLY A 339 -8.50 10.37 -25.94
C GLY A 339 -9.04 11.50 -25.04
N LEU A 340 -8.16 12.39 -24.57
CA LEU A 340 -8.57 13.57 -23.80
C LEU A 340 -9.41 14.54 -24.65
N THR A 341 -9.01 14.77 -25.89
CA THR A 341 -9.72 15.65 -26.82
C THR A 341 -11.12 15.11 -27.13
N ASP A 342 -11.23 13.81 -27.41
CA ASP A 342 -12.51 13.14 -27.68
C ASP A 342 -13.42 13.17 -26.44
N PHE A 343 -12.86 12.91 -25.25
CA PHE A 343 -13.61 12.95 -24.00
C PHE A 343 -14.17 14.36 -23.71
N ILE A 344 -13.34 15.40 -23.80
CA ILE A 344 -13.79 16.79 -23.61
C ILE A 344 -14.80 17.20 -24.68
N THR A 345 -14.63 16.73 -25.92
CA THR A 345 -15.59 16.99 -27.00
C THR A 345 -16.96 16.44 -26.65
N LEU A 346 -17.04 15.20 -26.16
CA LEU A 346 -18.29 14.59 -25.71
C LEU A 346 -18.94 15.40 -24.60
N LEU A 347 -18.17 15.84 -23.61
CA LEU A 347 -18.67 16.68 -22.51
C LEU A 347 -19.17 18.05 -23.02
N SER A 348 -18.43 18.69 -23.92
CA SER A 348 -18.81 19.99 -24.48
C SER A 348 -20.16 19.94 -25.22
N ASN A 349 -20.45 18.82 -25.88
CA ASN A 349 -21.66 18.64 -26.68
C ASN A 349 -22.85 18.12 -25.88
N HIS A 350 -22.60 17.27 -24.87
CA HIS A 350 -23.65 16.45 -24.26
C HIS A 350 -23.76 16.57 -22.73
N PHE A 351 -22.91 17.34 -22.05
CA PHE A 351 -23.01 17.47 -20.60
C PHE A 351 -24.36 18.09 -20.19
N PRO A 352 -25.10 17.47 -19.26
CA PRO A 352 -26.46 17.87 -18.96
C PRO A 352 -26.50 19.18 -18.18
N VAL A 353 -27.27 20.15 -18.69
CA VAL A 353 -27.47 21.47 -18.10
C VAL A 353 -28.91 21.70 -17.62
N LEU A 354 -29.77 20.70 -17.79
CA LEU A 354 -31.17 20.72 -17.38
C LEU A 354 -31.46 19.50 -16.52
N SER A 355 -32.25 19.70 -15.47
CA SER A 355 -32.86 18.63 -14.68
C SER A 355 -34.37 18.65 -14.92
N PHE A 356 -34.97 17.47 -15.05
CA PHE A 356 -36.40 17.30 -15.26
C PHE A 356 -37.01 16.62 -14.03
N SER A 357 -38.07 17.20 -13.46
CA SER A 357 -38.86 16.54 -12.43
C SER A 357 -40.09 15.91 -13.09
N ASN A 358 -40.12 14.58 -13.16
CA ASN A 358 -41.33 13.85 -13.51
C ASN A 358 -42.08 13.53 -12.22
N ASP A 359 -43.22 14.16 -12.02
CA ASP A 359 -44.13 13.79 -10.95
C ASP A 359 -44.76 12.43 -11.29
N ILE A 360 -44.22 11.34 -10.74
CA ILE A 360 -44.62 9.95 -11.03
C ILE A 360 -46.13 9.73 -10.84
N ARG A 361 -46.81 10.62 -10.11
CA ARG A 361 -48.27 10.57 -9.86
C ARG A 361 -49.13 11.45 -10.77
N ARG A 362 -48.56 12.32 -11.61
CA ARG A 362 -49.34 13.25 -12.46
C ARG A 362 -48.84 13.25 -13.90
N SER A 363 -49.69 12.76 -14.80
CA SER A 363 -49.39 12.54 -16.23
C SER A 363 -49.03 13.78 -17.06
N LYS A 364 -49.12 15.03 -16.57
CA LYS A 364 -48.96 16.21 -17.45
C LYS A 364 -48.38 17.45 -16.75
N ARG A 365 -47.06 17.49 -16.56
CA ARG A 365 -46.19 18.68 -16.74
C ARG A 365 -44.76 18.34 -16.31
N THR A 366 -43.83 18.29 -17.26
CA THR A 366 -42.40 18.27 -16.99
C THR A 366 -41.93 19.71 -16.77
N THR A 367 -41.55 20.07 -15.55
CA THR A 367 -40.84 21.32 -15.28
C THR A 367 -39.34 21.04 -15.38
N SER A 368 -38.63 21.83 -16.20
CA SER A 368 -37.17 21.78 -16.30
C SER A 368 -36.55 22.85 -15.41
N THR A 369 -35.49 22.49 -14.69
CA THR A 369 -34.66 23.42 -13.93
C THR A 369 -33.28 23.50 -14.56
N ILE A 370 -32.75 24.71 -14.69
CA ILE A 370 -31.41 24.94 -15.22
C ILE A 370 -30.38 24.63 -14.13
N LEU A 371 -29.43 23.77 -14.47
CA LEU A 371 -28.26 23.42 -13.68
C LEU A 371 -27.16 24.47 -13.94
N LYS A 372 -27.17 25.54 -13.13
CA LYS A 372 -26.33 26.73 -13.36
C LYS A 372 -24.83 26.43 -13.37
N ASN A 373 -24.37 25.49 -12.54
CA ASN A 373 -22.95 25.13 -12.52
C ASN A 373 -22.61 24.24 -13.73
N SER A 374 -23.49 23.32 -14.11
CA SER A 374 -23.33 22.53 -15.33
C SER A 374 -23.29 23.38 -16.59
N GLU A 375 -24.11 24.42 -16.68
CA GLU A 375 -24.10 25.36 -17.81
C GLU A 375 -22.75 26.05 -17.95
N ARG A 376 -22.19 26.55 -16.84
CA ARG A 376 -20.86 27.15 -16.81
C ARG A 376 -19.74 26.15 -17.06
N ALA A 377 -19.85 24.94 -16.52
CA ALA A 377 -18.89 23.86 -16.77
C ALA A 377 -18.82 23.48 -18.25
N ARG A 378 -19.96 23.48 -18.96
CA ARG A 378 -19.98 23.23 -20.40
C ARG A 378 -19.17 24.27 -21.17
N LEU A 379 -19.18 25.53 -20.74
CA LEU A 379 -18.32 26.58 -21.33
C LEU A 379 -16.84 26.31 -21.09
N VAL A 380 -16.48 25.80 -19.90
CA VAL A 380 -15.10 25.33 -19.64
C VAL A 380 -14.73 24.21 -20.62
N PHE A 381 -15.59 23.21 -20.81
CA PHE A 381 -15.32 22.11 -21.74
C PHE A 381 -15.14 22.60 -23.19
N ILE A 382 -15.95 23.56 -23.64
CA ILE A 382 -15.83 24.14 -24.99
C ILE A 382 -14.46 24.81 -25.16
N HIS A 383 -14.04 25.66 -24.22
CA HIS A 383 -12.75 26.34 -24.33
C HIS A 383 -11.56 25.41 -24.16
N MET A 384 -11.67 24.37 -23.33
CA MET A 384 -10.63 23.35 -23.23
C MET A 384 -10.54 22.50 -24.51
N ARG A 385 -11.67 22.19 -25.16
CA ARG A 385 -11.68 21.54 -26.47
C ARG A 385 -10.94 22.37 -27.50
N GLU A 386 -11.29 23.65 -27.63
CA GLU A 386 -10.65 24.58 -28.58
C GLU A 386 -9.14 24.69 -28.33
N PHE A 387 -8.74 24.74 -27.06
CA PHE A 387 -7.32 24.76 -26.66
C PHE A 387 -6.56 23.51 -27.15
N LEU A 388 -7.16 22.32 -27.01
CA LEU A 388 -6.56 21.05 -27.43
C LEU A 388 -6.57 20.91 -28.96
N GLU A 389 -7.68 21.25 -29.62
CA GLU A 389 -7.82 21.21 -31.08
C GLU A 389 -6.78 22.11 -31.77
N ALA A 390 -6.56 23.32 -31.24
CA ALA A 390 -5.54 24.23 -31.75
C ALA A 390 -4.11 23.67 -31.66
N ARG A 391 -3.88 22.67 -30.79
CA ARG A 391 -2.60 22.00 -30.57
C ARG A 391 -2.53 20.61 -31.17
N ARG A 392 -3.60 20.12 -31.81
CA ARG A 392 -3.67 18.79 -32.42
C ARG A 392 -2.59 18.58 -33.49
N SER A 393 -2.23 19.63 -34.23
CA SER A 393 -1.14 19.61 -35.21
C SER A 393 0.23 19.34 -34.61
N ARG A 394 0.46 19.74 -33.35
CA ARG A 394 1.72 19.55 -32.62
C ARG A 394 1.83 18.16 -31.97
N ARG A 395 0.73 17.40 -31.92
CA ARG A 395 0.61 16.06 -31.30
C ARG A 395 1.09 15.95 -29.84
N ALA A 396 1.31 17.09 -29.18
CA ALA A 396 1.84 17.15 -27.83
C ALA A 396 1.40 18.45 -27.13
N VAL A 397 1.05 18.36 -25.86
CA VAL A 397 0.73 19.50 -24.98
C VAL A 397 1.51 19.34 -23.66
N PRO A 398 2.34 20.32 -23.25
CA PRO A 398 2.97 20.29 -21.93
C PRO A 398 1.90 20.27 -20.82
N VAL A 399 2.07 19.40 -19.82
CA VAL A 399 1.10 19.24 -18.72
C VAL A 399 0.97 20.52 -17.90
N ASP A 400 2.06 21.26 -17.72
CA ASP A 400 2.03 22.57 -17.04
C ASP A 400 1.25 23.63 -17.84
N GLU A 401 1.30 23.58 -19.17
CA GLU A 401 0.51 24.46 -20.03
C GLU A 401 -0.98 24.13 -19.94
N TYR A 402 -1.32 22.84 -19.99
CA TYR A 402 -2.68 22.35 -19.79
C TYR A 402 -3.24 22.77 -18.42
N ARG A 403 -2.46 22.56 -17.35
CA ARG A 403 -2.84 22.95 -15.98
C ARG A 403 -3.20 24.43 -15.89
N ARG A 404 -2.31 25.31 -16.34
CA ARG A 404 -2.52 26.77 -16.32
C ARG A 404 -3.73 27.18 -17.14
N GLN A 405 -3.92 26.55 -18.30
CA GLN A 405 -5.08 26.84 -19.13
C GLN A 405 -6.38 26.44 -18.43
N PHE A 406 -6.44 25.23 -17.88
CA PHE A 406 -7.63 24.74 -17.19
C PHE A 406 -8.02 25.64 -16.01
N GLU A 407 -7.07 25.97 -15.13
CA GLU A 407 -7.28 26.88 -13.99
C GLU A 407 -7.78 28.26 -14.45
N ASN A 408 -7.21 28.78 -15.54
CA ASN A 408 -7.60 30.08 -16.07
C ASN A 408 -9.03 30.06 -16.62
N VAL A 409 -9.39 29.05 -17.42
CA VAL A 409 -10.74 28.92 -17.99
C VAL A 409 -11.77 28.64 -16.89
N GLU A 410 -11.44 27.77 -15.93
CA GLU A 410 -12.27 27.49 -14.75
C GLU A 410 -12.60 28.80 -14.00
N ARG A 411 -11.60 29.64 -13.77
CA ARG A 411 -11.76 30.95 -13.12
C ARG A 411 -12.61 31.93 -13.94
N VAL A 412 -12.41 31.99 -15.26
CA VAL A 412 -13.21 32.86 -16.16
C VAL A 412 -14.70 32.54 -16.05
N TYR A 413 -15.04 31.27 -15.91
CA TYR A 413 -16.43 30.81 -15.75
C TYR A 413 -16.88 30.67 -14.29
N ALA A 414 -16.26 31.44 -13.39
CA ALA A 414 -16.61 31.55 -11.98
C ALA A 414 -16.50 30.23 -11.18
N ASN A 415 -15.49 29.42 -11.49
CA ASN A 415 -15.16 28.16 -10.81
C ASN A 415 -16.38 27.24 -10.66
N PRO A 416 -16.91 26.71 -11.77
CA PRO A 416 -18.15 25.94 -11.74
C PRO A 416 -18.00 24.58 -11.06
N PHE A 417 -16.78 24.08 -10.88
CA PHE A 417 -16.51 22.78 -10.29
C PHE A 417 -16.30 22.87 -8.75
N PRO A 418 -17.08 22.16 -7.94
CA PRO A 418 -16.99 22.24 -6.49
C PRO A 418 -15.72 21.59 -5.89
N VAL A 419 -14.80 22.39 -5.35
CA VAL A 419 -13.58 21.89 -4.68
C VAL A 419 -13.82 21.49 -3.21
N ASN A 420 -14.48 22.32 -2.41
CA ASN A 420 -14.64 22.12 -0.95
C ASN A 420 -16.01 21.58 -0.51
N SER A 421 -16.78 20.96 -1.41
CA SER A 421 -18.07 20.34 -1.06
C SER A 421 -17.92 18.84 -0.77
N SER A 422 -18.72 18.31 0.15
CA SER A 422 -18.85 16.85 0.29
C SER A 422 -19.58 16.26 -0.91
N TRP A 423 -19.24 15.02 -1.28
CA TRP A 423 -20.09 14.22 -2.17
C TRP A 423 -21.51 14.15 -1.60
N GLN A 424 -22.51 14.17 -2.48
CA GLN A 424 -23.92 14.11 -2.14
C GLN A 424 -24.41 12.67 -2.30
N HIS A 425 -24.88 12.27 -3.48
CA HIS A 425 -25.41 10.94 -3.76
C HIS A 425 -24.32 9.90 -4.05
N CYS A 426 -23.13 10.37 -4.44
CA CYS A 426 -21.96 9.53 -4.49
C CYS A 426 -21.39 9.23 -3.11
N ARG A 427 -21.75 9.95 -2.03
CA ARG A 427 -21.18 9.74 -0.69
C ARG A 427 -21.43 8.31 -0.19
N GLY A 428 -20.37 7.57 0.12
CA GLY A 428 -20.53 6.28 0.80
C GLY A 428 -20.78 6.40 2.29
N THR A 429 -21.13 5.26 2.90
CA THR A 429 -21.31 5.10 4.34
C THR A 429 -20.04 5.42 5.13
N LEU A 430 -18.88 5.27 4.50
CA LEU A 430 -17.58 5.71 5.01
C LEU A 430 -16.90 6.62 3.99
N PRO A 431 -16.00 7.53 4.42
CA PRO A 431 -15.18 8.35 3.54
C PRO A 431 -14.26 7.58 2.58
N THR A 432 -14.24 6.24 2.60
CA THR A 432 -13.49 5.40 1.64
C THR A 432 -14.41 4.69 0.64
N PHE A 433 -15.73 4.86 0.73
CA PHE A 433 -16.72 4.20 -0.13
C PHE A 433 -17.45 5.22 -1.00
N ARG A 434 -17.75 4.81 -2.25
CA ARG A 434 -18.54 5.53 -3.28
C ARG A 434 -18.02 6.98 -3.49
N PHE A 435 -17.41 7.19 -4.65
CA PHE A 435 -16.83 8.48 -5.07
C PHE A 435 -17.11 8.66 -6.56
N VAL A 436 -16.08 8.49 -7.39
CA VAL A 436 -16.16 8.52 -8.85
C VAL A 436 -17.01 7.38 -9.41
N ARG A 437 -17.18 6.29 -8.66
CA ARG A 437 -18.10 5.18 -8.98
C ARG A 437 -19.22 5.11 -7.94
N ALA A 438 -20.28 5.89 -8.14
CA ALA A 438 -21.62 5.51 -7.68
C ALA A 438 -22.14 4.37 -8.59
N PRO A 439 -23.07 3.53 -8.13
CA PRO A 439 -23.21 2.16 -8.59
C PRO A 439 -23.64 2.15 -10.04
N GLN A 440 -23.04 1.27 -10.83
CA GLN A 440 -23.76 0.68 -11.95
C GLN A 440 -25.05 0.10 -11.35
N ILE A 441 -26.18 0.66 -11.72
CA ILE A 441 -27.46 -0.02 -11.57
C ILE A 441 -27.31 -1.25 -12.46
N SER A 442 -27.08 -2.41 -11.84
CA SER A 442 -27.32 -3.69 -12.49
C SER A 442 -28.80 -3.69 -12.89
N LEU A 443 -29.05 -3.55 -14.18
CA LEU A 443 -30.33 -3.95 -14.77
C LEU A 443 -30.41 -5.48 -14.79
#